data_AF-A0A497M8Z0-F1
#
_entry.id   AF-A0A497M8Z0-F1
#
_cell.length_a   1.000
_cell.length_b   1.000
_cell.length_c   1.000
_cell.angle_alpha   90.00
_cell.angle_beta   90.00
_cell.angle_gamma   90.00
#
_symmetry.space_group_name_H-M   'P 1'
#
loop_
_entity.id
_entity.type
_entity.pdbx_description
1 polymer ?
#
loop_
_entity_poly.entity_id
_entity_poly.type
_entity_poly.pdbx_seq_one_letter_code
_entity_poly.pdbx_strand_id
1 'polypeptide(L)' 'MKEMVFALALLDVDLAELEDLKAHLGRVFPVRCFTILRLPKPPEKAYSPLRRQYNSTRILSLLEV' A
#
# COMPACT_ATOMS: atom_id res chain seq x y z
N MET A 1 -12.53 -23.44 0.33
CA MET A 1 -11.56 -22.41 -0.09
C MET A 1 -11.16 -21.60 1.14
N LYS A 2 -9.87 -21.45 1.43
CA LYS A 2 -9.41 -20.59 2.54
C LYS A 2 -9.55 -19.13 2.10
N GLU A 3 -10.21 -18.32 2.92
CA GLU A 3 -10.29 -16.87 2.76
C GLU A 3 -8.87 -16.27 2.88
N MET A 4 -8.46 -15.46 1.90
CA MET A 4 -7.15 -14.79 1.92
C MET A 4 -7.31 -13.37 2.47
N VAL A 5 -6.49 -13.01 3.45
CA VAL A 5 -6.51 -11.68 4.07
C VAL A 5 -5.33 -10.89 3.54
N PHE A 6 -5.60 -9.68 3.03
CA PHE A 6 -4.56 -8.77 2.53
C PHE A 6 -4.46 -7.53 3.43
N ALA A 7 -3.23 -7.24 3.82
CA ALA A 7 -2.86 -5.97 4.43
C ALA A 7 -2.46 -4.98 3.33
N LEU A 8 -3.12 -3.83 3.27
CA LEU A 8 -2.71 -2.70 2.45
C LEU A 8 -1.95 -1.70 3.33
N ALA A 9 -0.67 -1.52 3.03
CA ALA A 9 0.13 -0.42 3.55
C ALA A 9 0.32 0.59 2.44
N LEU A 10 -0.12 1.81 2.67
CA LEU A 10 -0.24 2.84 1.64
C LEU A 10 0.47 4.11 2.06
N LEU A 11 1.18 4.68 1.10
CA LEU A 11 2.01 5.86 1.26
C LEU A 11 1.40 6.97 0.40
N ASP A 12 0.95 8.06 1.04
CA ASP A 12 0.49 9.26 0.33
C ASP A 12 -0.64 9.01 -0.70
N VAL A 13 -1.67 8.25 -0.30
CA VAL A 13 -2.87 7.96 -1.13
C VAL A 13 -4.12 8.60 -0.50
N ASP A 14 -5.03 9.06 -1.37
CA ASP A 14 -6.32 9.59 -0.97
C ASP A 14 -7.23 8.50 -0.34
N LEU A 15 -8.08 8.89 0.60
CA LEU A 15 -8.96 7.93 1.29
C LEU A 15 -10.06 7.39 0.39
N ALA A 16 -10.60 8.20 -0.53
CA ALA A 16 -11.64 7.75 -1.46
C ALA A 16 -11.07 6.71 -2.43
N GLU A 17 -9.89 6.98 -3.00
CA GLU A 17 -9.20 6.03 -3.88
C GLU A 17 -8.89 4.70 -3.16
N LEU A 18 -8.57 4.75 -1.87
CA LEU A 18 -8.34 3.57 -1.05
C LEU A 18 -9.61 2.73 -0.86
N GLU A 19 -10.73 3.36 -0.51
CA GLU A 19 -11.98 2.62 -0.32
C GLU A 19 -12.48 2.01 -1.64
N ASP A 20 -12.32 2.74 -2.75
CA ASP A 20 -12.62 2.22 -4.08
C ASP A 20 -11.76 1.00 -4.43
N LEU A 21 -10.46 1.05 -4.12
CA LEU A 21 -9.55 -0.08 -4.34
C LEU A 21 -9.93 -1.30 -3.50
N LYS A 22 -10.26 -1.13 -2.22
CA LYS A 22 -10.72 -2.22 -1.35
C LYS A 22 -11.99 -2.88 -1.88
N ALA A 23 -12.96 -2.06 -2.28
CA ALA A 23 -14.22 -2.54 -2.84
C ALA A 23 -13.99 -3.30 -4.15
N HIS A 24 -13.09 -2.83 -5.02
CA HIS A 24 -12.74 -3.51 -6.25
C HIS A 24 -12.05 -4.85 -5.98
N LEU A 25 -11.04 -4.89 -5.11
CA LEU A 25 -10.30 -6.12 -4.79
C LEU A 25 -11.19 -7.20 -4.17
N GLY A 26 -12.12 -6.82 -3.28
CA GLY A 26 -13.07 -7.77 -2.68
C GLY A 26 -14.10 -8.34 -3.66
N ARG A 27 -14.30 -7.70 -4.83
CA ARG A 27 -15.14 -8.24 -5.92
C ARG A 27 -14.37 -9.20 -6.82
N VAL A 28 -13.10 -8.90 -7.11
CA VAL A 28 -12.27 -9.68 -8.04
C VAL A 28 -11.67 -10.92 -7.37
N PHE A 29 -11.27 -10.79 -6.11
CA PHE A 29 -10.65 -11.85 -5.34
C PHE A 29 -11.51 -12.16 -4.10
N PRO A 30 -11.60 -13.43 -3.65
CA PRO A 30 -12.29 -13.79 -2.41
C PRO A 30 -11.43 -13.39 -1.19
N VAL A 31 -11.24 -12.08 -1.01
CA VAL A 31 -10.30 -11.50 -0.06
C VAL A 31 -10.94 -10.47 0.84
N ARG A 32 -10.45 -10.38 2.08
CA ARG A 32 -10.70 -9.22 2.95
C ARG A 32 -9.46 -8.33 2.98
N CYS A 33 -9.64 -7.06 2.65
CA CYS A 33 -8.59 -6.05 2.69
C CYS A 33 -8.68 -5.22 3.97
N PHE A 34 -7.57 -5.06 4.68
CA PHE A 34 -7.47 -4.17 5.84
C PHE A 34 -6.32 -3.17 5.64
N THR A 35 -6.48 -1.95 6.14
CA THR A 35 -5.43 -0.94 6.13
C THR A 35 -4.60 -1.06 7.40
N ILE A 36 -3.29 -1.29 7.28
CA ILE A 36 -2.40 -1.50 8.45
C ILE A 36 -1.53 -0.28 8.73
N LEU A 37 -1.13 0.45 7.69
CA LEU A 37 -0.23 1.60 7.84
C LEU A 37 -0.58 2.68 6.81
N ARG A 38 -0.81 3.90 7.30
CA ARG A 38 -0.92 5.10 6.47
C ARG A 38 0.25 6.02 6.82
N LEU A 39 1.22 6.13 5.92
CA LEU A 39 2.25 7.16 6.06
C LEU A 39 1.90 8.32 5.12
N PRO A 40 1.90 9.58 5.63
CA PRO A 40 1.65 10.74 4.80
C PRO A 40 2.76 10.95 3.76
N LYS A 41 3.96 10.40 3.99
CA LYS A 41 5.06 10.34 3.01
C LYS A 41 5.82 9.02 3.12
N PRO A 42 6.31 8.45 2.01
CA PRO A 42 7.28 7.37 2.06
C PRO A 42 8.54 7.79 2.85
N PRO A 43 9.26 6.85 3.48
CA PRO A 43 10.46 7.20 4.24
C PRO A 43 11.53 7.88 3.39
N GLU A 44 12.15 8.92 3.94
CA GLU A 44 13.18 9.71 3.24
C GLU A 44 14.36 8.87 2.74
N LYS A 45 14.69 7.77 3.44
CA LYS A 45 15.73 6.82 3.02
C LYS A 45 15.45 6.16 1.65
N ALA A 46 14.20 6.14 1.22
CA ALA A 46 13.81 5.65 -0.11
C ALA A 46 13.80 6.77 -1.17
N TYR A 47 13.89 8.04 -0.78
CA TYR A 47 13.84 9.17 -1.70
C TYR A 47 15.17 9.39 -2.43
N SER A 48 15.09 9.62 -3.74
CA SER A 48 16.22 10.07 -4.56
C SER A 48 16.02 11.54 -4.95
N PRO A 49 16.80 12.48 -4.39
CA PRO A 49 16.69 13.90 -4.74
C PRO A 49 16.99 14.17 -6.22
N LEU A 50 17.93 13.43 -6.80
CA LEU A 50 18.30 13.56 -8.21
C LEU A 50 17.15 13.18 -9.15
N ARG A 51 16.41 12.11 -8.82
CA ARG A 51 15.27 11.64 -9.62
C ARG A 51 13.95 12.29 -9.22
N ARG A 52 13.92 12.95 -8.07
CA ARG A 52 12.70 13.44 -7.40
C ARG A 52 11.64 12.35 -7.23
N GLN A 53 12.09 11.12 -7.01
CA GLN A 53 11.27 9.91 -6.96
C GLN A 53 11.69 9.02 -5.78
N TYR A 54 10.75 8.22 -5.28
CA TYR A 54 11.05 7.18 -4.30
C TYR A 54 11.39 5.86 -4.97
N ASN A 55 12.31 5.10 -4.38
CA ASN A 55 12.66 3.75 -4.82
C ASN A 55 11.62 2.74 -4.32
N SER A 56 10.91 2.10 -5.24
CA SER A 56 9.84 1.14 -4.93
C SER A 56 10.34 -0.09 -4.18
N THR A 57 11.52 -0.62 -4.52
CA THR A 57 12.10 -1.78 -3.82
C THR A 57 12.39 -1.47 -2.34
N ARG A 58 12.95 -0.28 -2.05
CA ARG A 58 13.17 0.18 -0.66
C ARG A 58 11.86 0.44 0.09
N ILE A 59 10.82 0.87 -0.61
CA ILE A 59 9.48 0.99 -0.03
C ILE A 59 8.94 -0.38 0.33
N LEU A 60 9.00 -1.35 -0.58
CA LEU A 60 8.49 -2.71 -0.36
C LEU A 60 9.19 -3.42 0.79
N SER A 61 10.51 -3.26 0.94
CA SER A 61 11.26 -3.85 2.06
C SER A 61 10.86 -3.33 3.44
N LEU A 62 10.11 -2.22 3.52
CA LEU A 62 9.57 -1.70 4.77
C LEU A 62 8.19 -2.29 5.11
N LEU A 63 7.55 -2.95 4.14
CA LEU A 63 6.21 -3.54 4.25
C LEU A 63 6.26 -5.05 4.49
N GLU A 64 7.39 -5.70 4.21
CA GLU A 64 7.62 -7.10 4.55
C GLU A 64 7.66 -7.25 6.09
N VAL A 65 6.57 -7.77 6.64
CA VAL A 65 6.41 -8.22 8.04
C VAL A 65 6.24 -9.73 8.04
#